data_AF-A0A973ESJ3-F1
#
_entry.id   AF-A0A973ESJ3-F1
#
_cell.length_a   1.000
_cell.length_b   1.000
_cell.length_c   1.000
_cell.angle_alpha   90.00
_cell.angle_beta   90.00
_cell.angle_gamma   90.00
#
_symmetry.space_group_name_H-M   'P 1'
#
loop_
_entity.id
_entity.type
_entity.pdbx_description
1 polymer ?
#
loop_
_entity_poly.entity_id
_entity_poly.type
_entity_poly.pdbx_seq_one_letter_code
_entity_poly.pdbx_strand_id
1 'polypeptide(L)' 'MGESEKVKDGDSWLHAKIVLKPVNPDFESIVLTGVEEVELRVIAEFVEVLFF' A
#
# COMPACT_ATOMS: atom_id res chain seq x y z
N MET A 1 4.68 -7.77 4.48
CA MET A 1 5.81 -7.45 3.57
C MET A 1 5.23 -6.96 2.25
N GLY A 2 5.34 -5.67 1.95
CA GLY A 2 4.86 -5.07 0.71
C GLY A 2 6.02 -4.78 -0.25
N GLU A 3 5.82 -5.04 -1.53
CA GLU A 3 6.73 -4.62 -2.60
C GLU A 3 6.16 -3.37 -3.26
N SER A 4 7.00 -2.35 -3.46
CA SER A 4 6.65 -1.09 -4.13
C SER A 4 7.52 -0.93 -5.37
N GLU A 5 6.90 -0.64 -6.50
CA GLU A 5 7.57 -0.34 -7.77
C GLU A 5 7.31 1.13 -8.12
N LYS A 6 8.39 1.89 -8.40
CA LYS A 6 8.33 3.32 -8.70
C LYS A 6 8.57 3.52 -10.20
N VAL A 7 7.66 4.21 -10.88
CA VAL A 7 7.77 4.57 -12.30
C VAL A 7 7.84 6.08 -12.40
N LYS A 8 8.76 6.59 -13.24
CA LYS A 8 9.01 8.03 -13.40
C LYS A 8 8.10 8.59 -14.50
N ASP A 9 7.30 9.60 -14.18
CA ASP A 9 6.53 10.40 -15.15
C ASP A 9 6.88 11.89 -14.96
N GLY A 10 7.63 12.45 -15.91
CA GLY A 10 8.05 13.85 -15.87
C GLY A 10 8.86 14.23 -14.61
N ASP A 11 8.38 15.26 -13.89
CA ASP A 11 9.00 15.85 -12.68
C ASP A 11 8.30 15.40 -11.38
N SER A 12 7.34 14.47 -11.45
CA SER A 12 6.52 14.04 -10.32
C SER A 12 6.76 12.57 -9.98
N TRP A 13 6.91 12.27 -8.69
CA TRP A 13 6.94 10.89 -8.19
C TRP A 13 5.50 10.43 -7.94
N LEU A 14 4.91 9.71 -8.89
CA LEU A 14 3.67 8.98 -8.65
C LEU A 14 4.02 7.63 -8.02
N HIS A 15 3.35 7.25 -6.93
CA HIS A 15 3.35 5.86 -6.49
C HIS A 15 2.61 5.04 -7.55
N ALA A 16 3.39 4.34 -8.38
CA ALA A 16 2.89 3.69 -9.57
C ALA A 16 1.90 2.57 -9.24
N LYS A 17 2.10 1.86 -8.12
CA LYS A 17 1.19 0.81 -7.64
C LYS A 17 1.46 0.44 -6.18
N ILE A 18 0.42 0.36 -5.37
CA ILE A 18 0.44 -0.25 -4.03
C ILE A 18 -0.50 -1.45 -4.02
N VAL A 19 -0.04 -2.56 -3.45
CA VAL A 19 -0.85 -3.77 -3.29
C VAL A 19 -0.93 -4.14 -1.82
N LEU A 20 -2.14 -4.05 -1.25
CA LEU A 20 -2.44 -4.53 0.10
C LEU A 20 -2.90 -5.99 0.01
N LYS A 21 -2.02 -6.89 0.44
CA LYS A 21 -2.29 -8.34 0.43
C LYS A 21 -2.87 -8.78 1.77
N PRO A 22 -4.12 -9.28 1.81
CA PRO A 22 -4.66 -9.86 3.03
C PRO A 22 -3.90 -11.14 3.38
N VAL A 23 -3.78 -11.41 4.68
CA VAL A 23 -3.20 -12.68 5.18
C VAL A 23 -4.22 -13.82 5.05
N ASN A 24 -5.52 -13.51 5.12
CA ASN A 24 -6.57 -14.48 4.86
C ASN A 24 -6.73 -14.67 3.34
N PRO A 25 -6.50 -15.89 2.79
CA PRO A 25 -6.55 -16.16 1.35
C PRO A 25 -7.96 -16.09 0.76
N ASP A 26 -9.02 -16.08 1.58
CA ASP A 26 -10.40 -15.93 1.11
C ASP A 26 -10.71 -14.51 0.60
N PHE A 27 -9.78 -13.57 0.80
CA PHE A 27 -9.93 -12.18 0.41
C PHE A 27 -8.97 -11.81 -0.73
N GLU A 28 -9.48 -11.02 -1.67
CA GLU A 28 -8.68 -10.48 -2.76
C GLU A 28 -7.78 -9.33 -2.31
N SER A 29 -6.69 -9.11 -3.03
CA SER A 29 -5.77 -8.00 -2.77
C SER A 29 -6.37 -6.67 -3.22
N ILE A 30 -6.14 -5.61 -2.45
CA ILE A 30 -6.51 -4.26 -2.85
C ILE A 30 -5.35 -3.67 -3.63
N VAL A 31 -5.60 -3.26 -4.88
CA VAL A 31 -4.61 -2.65 -5.76
C VAL A 31 -4.95 -1.18 -5.94
N LEU A 32 -4.04 -0.31 -5.52
CA LEU A 32 -4.15 1.15 -5.65
C LEU A 32 -3.14 1.61 -6.71
N THR A 33 -3.59 2.34 -7.74
CA THR A 33 -2.76 2.82 -8.85
C THR A 33 -3.07 4.28 -9.14
N GLY A 34 -2.05 5.06 -9.52
CA GLY A 34 -2.25 6.46 -9.95
C GLY A 34 -2.70 7.40 -8.82
N VAL A 35 -2.43 7.03 -7.57
CA VAL A 35 -2.82 7.81 -6.40
C VAL A 35 -1.73 8.86 -6.17
N GLU A 36 -2.08 10.14 -6.22
CA GLU A 36 -1.18 11.21 -5.78
C GLU A 36 -0.92 11.08 -4.26
N GLU A 37 0.26 11.50 -3.78
CA GLU A 37 0.63 11.39 -2.35
C GLU A 37 -0.41 12.05 -1.40
N VAL A 38 -1.22 12.99 -1.91
CA VAL A 38 -2.25 13.70 -1.12
C VAL A 38 -3.47 12.80 -0.83
N GLU A 39 -3.76 11.81 -1.67
CA GLU A 39 -4.96 10.97 -1.56
C GLU A 39 -4.75 9.68 -0.74
N LEU A 40 -3.50 9.33 -0.42
CA LEU A 40 -3.17 8.13 0.34
C LEU A 40 -2.18 8.40 1.46
N ARG A 41 -2.55 8.02 2.69
CA ARG A 41 -1.69 8.19 3.88
C ARG A 41 -1.66 6.94 4.74
N VAL A 42 -0.45 6.49 5.09
CA VAL A 42 -0.25 5.51 6.16
C VAL A 42 -0.44 6.20 7.50
N ILE A 43 -1.42 5.76 8.29
CA ILE A 43 -1.79 6.40 9.57
C ILE A 43 -1.17 5.74 10.79
N ALA A 44 -0.77 4.46 10.68
CA ALA A 44 -0.19 3.68 11.77
C ALA A 44 0.47 2.41 11.22
N GLU A 45 1.23 1.74 12.08
CA GLU A 45 1.80 0.40 11.85
C GLU A 45 1.20 -0.56 12.89
N PHE A 46 0.87 -1.78 12.45
CA PHE A 46 0.43 -2.84 13.33
C PHE A 46 1.63 -3.45 14.06
N VAL A 47 1.63 -3.40 15.40
CA VAL A 47 2.74 -3.90 16.23
C VAL A 47 2.51 -5.34 16.66
N GLU A 48 1.46 -5.60 17.43
CA GLU A 48 1.16 -6.95 17.94
C GLU A 48 -0.31 -7.10 18.35
N VAL A 49 -0.76 -8.36 18.48
CA VAL A 49 -1.98 -8.72 19.21
C VAL A 49 -1.59 -9.15 20.61
N LEU A 50 -2.22 -8.55 21.62
CA LEU A 50 -2.08 -9.00 23.01
C LEU A 50 -3.10 -10.09 23.30
N PHE A 51 -2.64 -11.18 23.92
CA PHE A 51 -3.47 -12.25 24.45
C PHE A 51 -3.36 -12.23 25.98
N PHE A 52 -4.50 -12.27 26.67
CA PHE A 52 -4.59 -12.33 28.13
C PHE A 52 -5.35 -13.58 28.56
#